data_AF-A0A3D3L765-F1
#
_entry.id   AF-A0A3D3L765-F1
#
_cell.length_a   1.000
_cell.length_b   1.000
_cell.length_c   1.000
_cell.angle_alpha   90.00
_cell.angle_beta   90.00
_cell.angle_gamma   90.00
#
_symmetry.space_group_name_H-M   'P 1'
#
loop_
_entity.id
_entity.type
_entity.pdbx_description
1 polymer ?
#
loop_
_entity_poly.entity_id
_entity_poly.type
_entity_poly.pdbx_seq_one_letter_code
_entity_poly.pdbx_strand_id
1 'polypeptide(L)'
;MRLLPCLPLFFSTIHSAEVAVANVDELNAALRQARPGDTLVLAEGEWRDAVIRCNAQGTESMPVTLRAAVPGKTVLTGQSALRLGGRHVVVEGLWFRNPDPAAGDTVEFRLDSKNLARHCRVTNCAITMDAGQSARDDKESRWVGIYGGHNRLDHCLIEGKVTKGASVVVWLGEGQEAAHMLDHNHFGPRERLGKNGGETLRVGDSKTSMSAASCIVEDNLFERCNGEAECVSNKSCGNTYRRNFFLEVSGTLTLRHGNACLVEANTFLGNGANGTGGVRIIGEDHVVRGNHFEKLAGDDARCAIVIMQGVPGSALNEYFQVKRARVESNTLLDCEHPILIGLKDGRGSLPPLDCSFTSNRVLAPKSAVVEARCDISGVRWQGNVFHGKAPGISVSEGIEWQPPSIAPVGEPERRGYGPAWRR
;
A
#
# COMPACT_ATOMS: atom_id res chain seq x y z
N MET A 1 -67.21 -7.62 10.54
CA MET A 1 -66.06 -7.51 9.60
C MET A 1 -65.71 -6.04 9.45
N ARG A 2 -64.62 -5.57 10.07
CA ARG A 2 -64.12 -4.20 9.91
C ARG A 2 -63.12 -4.21 8.74
N LEU A 3 -63.45 -3.52 7.65
CA LEU A 3 -62.56 -3.30 6.52
C LEU A 3 -61.45 -2.32 6.95
N LEU A 4 -60.19 -2.76 6.94
CA LEU A 4 -59.04 -1.86 7.04
C LEU A 4 -58.88 -1.10 5.71
N PRO A 5 -58.61 0.22 5.74
CA PRO A 5 -58.29 0.96 4.53
C PRO A 5 -56.86 0.61 4.09
N CYS A 6 -56.72 0.14 2.85
CA CYS A 6 -55.45 -0.11 2.20
C CYS A 6 -54.84 1.25 1.81
N LEU A 7 -53.73 1.65 2.44
CA LEU A 7 -52.99 2.86 2.08
C LEU A 7 -52.26 2.61 0.75
N PRO A 8 -52.42 3.46 -0.29
CA PRO A 8 -51.67 3.32 -1.52
C PRO A 8 -50.17 3.57 -1.25
N LEU A 9 -49.36 2.54 -1.50
CA LEU A 9 -47.91 2.66 -1.61
C LEU A 9 -47.58 3.49 -2.86
N PHE A 10 -47.24 4.76 -2.66
CA PHE A 10 -46.60 5.55 -3.71
C PHE A 10 -45.19 5.02 -3.95
N PHE A 11 -45.02 4.24 -5.01
CA PHE A 11 -43.70 3.94 -5.55
C PHE A 11 -43.16 5.21 -6.21
N SER A 12 -42.38 5.99 -5.46
CA SER A 12 -41.53 7.02 -6.06
C SER A 12 -40.49 6.32 -6.92
N THR A 13 -40.62 6.42 -8.24
CA THR A 13 -39.55 6.03 -9.17
C THR A 13 -38.35 6.93 -8.89
N ILE A 14 -37.34 6.40 -8.20
CA ILE A 14 -36.07 7.10 -7.98
C ILE A 14 -35.35 7.07 -9.33
N HIS A 15 -35.36 8.20 -10.04
CA HIS A 15 -34.64 8.37 -11.29
C HIS A 15 -33.21 8.78 -10.96
N SER A 16 -32.22 7.99 -11.41
CA SER A 16 -30.81 8.37 -11.43
C SER A 16 -30.58 9.29 -12.62
N ALA A 17 -30.09 10.51 -12.37
CA ALA A 17 -29.78 11.46 -13.43
C ALA A 17 -28.33 11.30 -13.91
N GLU A 18 -28.12 11.33 -15.24
CA GLU A 18 -26.81 11.59 -15.82
C GLU A 18 -26.70 13.08 -16.21
N VAL A 19 -25.68 13.76 -15.69
CA VAL A 19 -25.44 15.18 -15.93
C VAL A 19 -24.06 15.36 -16.53
N ALA A 20 -24.00 15.74 -17.81
CA ALA A 20 -22.74 16.09 -18.47
C ALA A 20 -22.23 17.45 -17.98
N VAL A 21 -20.92 17.55 -17.73
CA VAL A 21 -20.25 18.78 -17.29
C VAL A 21 -18.95 18.99 -18.06
N ALA A 22 -18.72 20.19 -18.55
CA ALA A 22 -17.58 20.54 -19.39
C ALA A 22 -16.47 21.31 -18.66
N ASN A 23 -16.75 21.81 -17.44
CA ASN A 23 -15.82 22.60 -16.65
C ASN A 23 -16.15 22.52 -15.15
N VAL A 24 -15.28 23.12 -14.32
CA VAL A 24 -15.39 23.10 -12.86
C VAL A 24 -16.65 23.83 -12.37
N ASP A 25 -17.09 24.90 -13.05
CA ASP A 25 -18.29 25.65 -12.64
C ASP A 25 -19.57 24.83 -12.83
N GLU A 26 -19.69 24.16 -13.97
CA GLU A 26 -20.77 23.21 -14.26
C GLU A 26 -20.74 22.02 -13.29
N LEU A 27 -19.55 21.47 -13.01
CA LEU A 27 -19.38 20.39 -12.02
C LEU A 27 -19.83 20.84 -10.63
N ASN A 28 -19.44 22.03 -10.19
CA ASN A 28 -19.86 22.59 -8.91
C ASN A 28 -21.37 22.83 -8.86
N ALA A 29 -21.98 23.27 -9.96
CA ALA A 29 -23.43 23.43 -10.06
C ALA A 29 -24.17 22.09 -9.96
N ALA A 30 -23.67 21.07 -10.65
CA ALA A 30 -24.23 19.73 -10.63
C ALA A 30 -24.07 19.06 -9.25
N LEU A 31 -22.91 19.18 -8.62
CA LEU A 31 -22.64 18.67 -7.26
C LEU A 31 -23.60 19.24 -6.21
N ARG A 32 -23.99 20.52 -6.32
CA ARG A 32 -24.97 21.14 -5.41
C ARG A 32 -26.37 20.54 -5.53
N GLN A 33 -26.68 19.92 -6.67
CA GLN A 33 -28.00 19.34 -6.95
C GLN A 33 -28.01 17.81 -6.88
N ALA A 34 -26.82 17.20 -6.83
CA ALA A 34 -26.65 15.75 -6.87
C ALA A 34 -27.37 15.04 -5.72
N ARG A 35 -28.05 13.95 -6.08
CA ARG A 35 -28.78 13.05 -5.18
C ARG A 35 -28.18 11.65 -5.25
N PRO A 36 -28.40 10.79 -4.24
CA PRO A 36 -28.01 9.39 -4.31
C PRO A 36 -28.40 8.74 -5.64
N GLY A 37 -27.42 8.16 -6.33
CA GLY A 37 -27.59 7.51 -7.63
C GLY A 37 -27.24 8.38 -8.84
N ASP A 38 -27.08 9.70 -8.68
CA ASP A 38 -26.74 10.57 -9.81
C ASP A 38 -25.30 10.35 -10.29
N THR A 39 -25.10 10.54 -11.60
CA THR A 39 -23.81 10.43 -12.27
C THR A 39 -23.45 11.75 -12.95
N LEU A 40 -22.33 12.34 -12.54
CA LEU A 40 -21.74 13.51 -13.15
C LEU A 40 -20.67 13.07 -14.15
N VAL A 41 -20.88 13.37 -15.42
CA VAL A 41 -20.05 12.90 -16.55
C VAL A 41 -19.15 14.04 -17.02
N LEU A 42 -17.87 13.97 -16.67
CA LEU A 42 -16.87 14.98 -17.01
C LEU A 42 -16.46 14.84 -18.48
N ALA A 43 -16.54 15.93 -19.23
CA ALA A 43 -16.17 15.96 -20.64
C ALA A 43 -14.70 15.56 -20.87
N GLU A 44 -14.45 15.01 -22.06
CA GLU A 44 -13.11 14.75 -22.57
C GLU A 44 -12.33 16.06 -22.77
N GLY A 45 -11.02 16.03 -22.59
CA GLY A 45 -10.13 17.17 -22.78
C GLY A 45 -9.22 17.45 -21.60
N GLU A 46 -8.42 18.52 -21.74
CA GLU A 46 -7.56 19.02 -20.67
C GLU A 46 -8.37 19.87 -19.69
N TRP A 47 -8.35 19.47 -18.42
CA TRP A 47 -8.84 20.23 -17.28
C TRP A 47 -7.62 20.83 -16.57
N ARG A 48 -7.19 21.99 -17.03
CA ARG A 48 -6.02 22.71 -16.50
C ARG A 48 -6.39 23.46 -15.22
N ASP A 49 -5.55 23.34 -14.20
CA ASP A 49 -5.69 24.03 -12.89
C ASP A 49 -7.07 23.81 -12.23
N ALA A 50 -7.66 22.63 -12.46
CA ALA A 50 -8.98 22.26 -11.99
C ALA A 50 -8.93 21.61 -10.60
N VAL A 51 -9.30 22.37 -9.57
CA VAL A 51 -9.46 21.86 -8.20
C VAL A 51 -10.89 21.36 -8.00
N ILE A 52 -11.09 20.04 -8.15
CA ILE A 52 -12.38 19.38 -7.94
C ILE A 52 -12.61 19.17 -6.45
N ARG A 53 -13.65 19.83 -5.91
CA ARG A 53 -14.11 19.67 -4.52
C ARG A 53 -15.42 18.92 -4.50
N CYS A 54 -15.33 17.59 -4.47
CA CYS A 54 -16.51 16.71 -4.45
C CYS A 54 -16.99 16.51 -3.01
N ASN A 55 -18.16 17.05 -2.69
CA ASN A 55 -18.85 16.81 -1.42
C ASN A 55 -20.27 16.30 -1.71
N ALA A 56 -20.46 14.98 -1.70
CA ALA A 56 -21.73 14.37 -2.04
C ALA A 56 -22.13 13.31 -1.01
N GLN A 57 -23.44 13.07 -0.93
CA GLN A 57 -24.03 12.08 -0.02
C GLN A 57 -24.81 11.07 -0.85
N GLY A 58 -24.14 9.98 -1.22
CA GLY A 58 -24.79 8.81 -1.79
C GLY A 58 -25.25 7.84 -0.71
N THR A 59 -25.77 6.70 -1.14
CA THR A 59 -26.00 5.53 -0.28
C THR A 59 -25.22 4.33 -0.83
N GLU A 60 -25.10 3.27 -0.03
CA GLU A 60 -24.45 2.03 -0.47
C GLU A 60 -25.03 1.46 -1.77
N SER A 61 -26.35 1.49 -1.92
CA SER A 61 -27.05 1.02 -3.12
C SER A 61 -27.13 2.04 -4.26
N MET A 62 -26.93 3.32 -3.97
CA MET A 62 -27.06 4.43 -4.92
C MET A 62 -25.96 5.47 -4.65
N PRO A 63 -24.70 5.16 -5.01
CA PRO A 63 -23.61 6.10 -4.84
C PRO A 63 -23.79 7.31 -5.77
N VAL A 64 -23.20 8.45 -5.40
CA VAL A 64 -23.01 9.56 -6.35
C VAL A 64 -21.72 9.28 -7.13
N THR A 65 -21.78 9.31 -8.45
CA THR A 65 -20.63 8.96 -9.30
C THR A 65 -20.11 10.19 -10.05
N LEU A 66 -18.81 10.46 -9.98
CA LEU A 66 -18.09 11.37 -10.87
C LEU A 66 -17.23 10.53 -11.79
N ARG A 67 -17.52 10.54 -13.10
CA ARG A 67 -16.75 9.74 -14.07
C ARG A 67 -16.33 10.55 -15.28
N ALA A 68 -15.20 10.21 -15.87
CA ALA A 68 -14.88 10.66 -17.23
C ALA A 68 -15.93 10.16 -18.23
N ALA A 69 -16.24 10.98 -19.25
CA ALA A 69 -17.08 10.58 -20.37
C ALA A 69 -16.46 9.38 -21.11
N VAL A 70 -15.16 9.46 -21.38
CA VAL A 70 -14.32 8.38 -21.86
C VAL A 70 -13.16 8.20 -20.88
N PRO A 71 -12.99 7.04 -20.23
CA PRO A 71 -11.92 6.81 -19.27
C PRO A 71 -10.53 7.14 -19.84
N GLY A 72 -9.75 7.90 -19.07
CA GLY A 72 -8.42 8.37 -19.47
C GLY A 72 -8.41 9.59 -20.41
N LYS A 73 -9.58 10.09 -20.83
CA LYS A 73 -9.69 11.28 -21.71
C LYS A 73 -10.05 12.58 -20.97
N THR A 74 -10.45 12.51 -19.70
CA THR A 74 -10.52 13.67 -18.82
C THR A 74 -9.16 13.83 -18.12
N VAL A 75 -8.31 14.71 -18.67
CA VAL A 75 -6.90 14.83 -18.28
C VAL A 75 -6.71 16.09 -17.42
N LEU A 76 -6.39 15.90 -16.15
CA LEU A 76 -6.14 16.97 -15.18
C LEU A 76 -4.66 17.34 -15.16
N THR A 77 -4.35 18.62 -15.40
CA THR A 77 -2.96 19.13 -15.50
C THR A 77 -2.75 20.38 -14.64
N GLY A 78 -1.49 20.76 -14.44
CA GLY A 78 -1.15 21.94 -13.65
C GLY A 78 -1.47 21.75 -12.16
N GLN A 79 -2.09 22.74 -11.54
CA GLN A 79 -2.48 22.73 -10.12
C GLN A 79 -3.79 21.96 -9.85
N SER A 80 -4.19 21.10 -10.77
CA SER A 80 -5.40 20.30 -10.63
C SER A 80 -5.31 19.32 -9.46
N ALA A 81 -6.43 19.13 -8.79
CA ALA A 81 -6.50 18.28 -7.60
C ALA A 81 -7.91 17.76 -7.35
N LEU A 82 -8.03 16.63 -6.64
CA LEU A 82 -9.30 16.11 -6.13
C LEU A 82 -9.32 16.20 -4.60
N ARG A 83 -10.38 16.79 -4.08
CA ARG A 83 -10.74 16.80 -2.65
C ARG A 83 -12.10 16.14 -2.51
N LEU A 84 -12.11 14.98 -1.88
CA LEU A 84 -13.27 14.10 -1.79
C LEU A 84 -13.75 14.05 -0.35
N GLY A 85 -14.95 14.57 -0.08
CA GLY A 85 -15.65 14.43 1.20
C GLY A 85 -17.03 13.80 1.01
N GLY A 86 -17.68 13.52 2.13
CA GLY A 86 -19.02 12.95 2.14
C GLY A 86 -19.03 11.42 2.22
N ARG A 87 -20.07 10.79 1.67
CA ARG A 87 -20.28 9.33 1.80
C ARG A 87 -20.75 8.70 0.50
N HIS A 88 -20.30 7.47 0.26
CA HIS A 88 -20.71 6.66 -0.91
C HIS A 88 -20.58 7.43 -2.23
N VAL A 89 -19.38 7.97 -2.45
CA VAL A 89 -19.02 8.65 -3.70
C VAL A 89 -18.04 7.78 -4.48
N VAL A 90 -18.27 7.63 -5.78
CA VAL A 90 -17.36 6.94 -6.71
C VAL A 90 -16.72 7.97 -7.63
N VAL A 91 -15.40 7.94 -7.75
CA VAL A 91 -14.65 8.72 -8.75
C VAL A 91 -13.98 7.75 -9.72
N GLU A 92 -14.22 7.93 -11.02
CA GLU A 92 -13.81 6.97 -12.04
C GLU A 92 -13.19 7.60 -13.29
N GLY A 93 -12.12 6.98 -13.79
CA GLY A 93 -11.64 7.23 -15.16
C GLY A 93 -10.82 8.51 -15.35
N LEU A 94 -10.43 9.20 -14.28
CA LEU A 94 -9.68 10.46 -14.35
C LEU A 94 -8.18 10.23 -14.50
N TRP A 95 -7.48 11.11 -15.23
CA TRP A 95 -6.02 11.07 -15.36
C TRP A 95 -5.38 12.38 -14.91
N PHE A 96 -4.69 12.36 -13.78
CA PHE A 96 -3.81 13.44 -13.33
C PHE A 96 -2.43 13.27 -13.96
N ARG A 97 -2.07 14.15 -14.90
CA ARG A 97 -0.81 14.08 -15.63
C ARG A 97 0.10 15.24 -15.22
N ASN A 98 1.33 14.90 -14.83
CA ASN A 98 2.34 15.85 -14.36
C ASN A 98 1.78 16.80 -13.27
N PRO A 99 1.21 16.28 -12.17
CA PRO A 99 0.62 17.13 -11.14
C PRO A 99 1.68 18.08 -10.57
N ASP A 100 1.31 19.35 -10.40
CA ASP A 100 2.21 20.37 -9.85
C ASP A 100 2.38 20.15 -8.33
N PRO A 101 3.59 19.83 -7.84
CA PRO A 101 3.82 19.63 -6.40
C PRO A 101 3.57 20.91 -5.57
N ALA A 102 3.58 22.10 -6.18
CA ALA A 102 3.27 23.34 -5.49
C ALA A 102 1.83 23.38 -4.95
N ALA A 103 0.90 22.70 -5.64
CA ALA A 103 -0.52 22.58 -5.27
C ALA A 103 -0.78 21.67 -4.05
N GLY A 104 0.24 20.94 -3.59
CA GLY A 104 0.12 19.98 -2.50
C GLY A 104 -0.33 18.60 -2.99
N ASP A 105 -1.10 17.88 -2.17
CA ASP A 105 -1.47 16.50 -2.48
C ASP A 105 -2.47 16.43 -3.65
N THR A 106 -2.28 15.52 -4.60
CA THR A 106 -3.08 15.46 -5.84
C THR A 106 -4.53 14.99 -5.56
N VAL A 107 -4.69 13.91 -4.81
CA VAL A 107 -5.99 13.35 -4.40
C VAL A 107 -6.04 13.26 -2.88
N GLU A 108 -7.06 13.84 -2.26
CA GLU A 108 -7.32 13.67 -0.82
C GLU A 108 -8.74 13.18 -0.56
N PHE A 109 -8.89 12.16 0.27
CA PHE A 109 -10.17 11.66 0.80
C PHE A 109 -10.70 12.52 1.95
N ARG A 110 -10.57 13.85 1.80
CA ARG A 110 -11.18 14.87 2.64
C ARG A 110 -11.30 16.18 1.87
N LEU A 111 -12.17 17.06 2.34
CA LEU A 111 -12.21 18.47 1.92
C LEU A 111 -11.34 19.34 2.84
N ASP A 112 -11.31 18.98 4.12
CA ASP A 112 -10.56 19.62 5.20
C ASP A 112 -10.47 18.67 6.41
N SER A 113 -9.98 19.13 7.56
CA SER A 113 -9.81 18.30 8.76
C SER A 113 -11.11 17.81 9.42
N LYS A 114 -12.26 18.42 9.10
CA LYS A 114 -13.57 18.08 9.67
C LYS A 114 -14.45 17.31 8.68
N ASN A 115 -14.25 17.54 7.39
CA ASN A 115 -15.06 16.97 6.31
C ASN A 115 -14.28 15.85 5.60
N LEU A 116 -14.36 14.64 6.15
CA LEU A 116 -13.68 13.44 5.63
C LEU A 116 -14.59 12.63 4.69
N ALA A 117 -14.00 11.83 3.80
CA ALA A 117 -14.73 10.83 3.02
C ALA A 117 -14.91 9.52 3.79
N ARG A 118 -16.08 8.89 3.66
CA ARG A 118 -16.34 7.54 4.20
C ARG A 118 -17.09 6.68 3.19
N HIS A 119 -16.70 5.42 3.05
CA HIS A 119 -17.29 4.51 2.04
C HIS A 119 -17.20 5.04 0.59
N CYS A 120 -16.17 5.84 0.29
CA CYS A 120 -15.94 6.37 -1.05
C CYS A 120 -14.90 5.52 -1.80
N ARG A 121 -14.98 5.55 -3.14
CA ARG A 121 -14.12 4.75 -4.03
C ARG A 121 -13.47 5.63 -5.09
N VAL A 122 -12.17 5.51 -5.28
CA VAL A 122 -11.45 6.05 -6.44
C VAL A 122 -10.97 4.86 -7.26
N THR A 123 -11.47 4.74 -8.49
CA THR A 123 -11.24 3.57 -9.34
C THR A 123 -10.86 3.93 -10.77
N ASN A 124 -10.12 3.07 -11.48
CA ASN A 124 -9.77 3.29 -12.89
C ASN A 124 -9.15 4.67 -13.16
N CYS A 125 -8.42 5.23 -12.20
CA CYS A 125 -7.77 6.54 -12.33
C CYS A 125 -6.26 6.37 -12.55
N ALA A 126 -5.59 7.43 -13.02
CA ALA A 126 -4.14 7.44 -13.10
C ALA A 126 -3.56 8.75 -12.54
N ILE A 127 -2.43 8.65 -11.86
CA ILE A 127 -1.57 9.78 -11.49
C ILE A 127 -0.18 9.47 -12.01
N THR A 128 0.28 10.20 -13.03
CA THR A 128 1.53 9.90 -13.71
C THR A 128 2.40 11.11 -13.94
N MET A 129 3.71 10.90 -13.90
CA MET A 129 4.71 11.88 -14.28
C MET A 129 5.47 11.39 -15.51
N ASP A 130 5.58 12.23 -16.52
CA ASP A 130 6.33 11.93 -17.74
C ASP A 130 7.84 11.89 -17.46
N ALA A 131 8.57 11.05 -18.21
CA ALA A 131 10.03 10.98 -18.11
C ALA A 131 10.70 12.32 -18.40
N GLY A 132 11.82 12.60 -17.72
CA GLY A 132 12.59 13.83 -17.88
C GLY A 132 12.05 15.03 -17.09
N GLN A 133 10.91 14.90 -16.41
CA GLN A 133 10.48 15.89 -15.42
C GLN A 133 11.42 15.85 -14.21
N SER A 134 12.12 16.96 -13.94
CA SER A 134 12.86 17.15 -12.70
C SER A 134 11.93 17.72 -11.62
N ALA A 135 12.17 17.35 -10.35
CA ALA A 135 11.50 18.01 -9.24
C ALA A 135 11.76 19.53 -9.30
N ARG A 136 10.73 20.32 -9.64
CA ARG A 136 10.83 21.79 -9.71
C ARG A 136 10.99 22.44 -8.33
N ASP A 137 10.70 21.68 -7.27
CA ASP A 137 10.66 22.12 -5.89
C ASP A 137 10.97 20.93 -4.96
N ASP A 138 11.70 21.18 -3.87
CA ASP A 138 11.99 20.23 -2.79
C ASP A 138 10.81 20.08 -1.81
N LYS A 139 9.74 20.87 -1.99
CA LYS A 139 8.51 20.80 -1.20
C LYS A 139 7.92 19.39 -1.23
N GLU A 140 7.72 18.85 -0.03
CA GLU A 140 7.13 17.54 0.17
C GLU A 140 5.66 17.55 -0.27
N SER A 141 5.30 16.64 -1.18
CA SER A 141 3.94 16.43 -1.67
C SER A 141 3.67 14.94 -1.83
N ARG A 142 2.44 14.51 -1.53
CA ARG A 142 1.98 13.14 -1.75
C ARG A 142 1.10 13.13 -3.00
N TRP A 143 0.86 11.98 -3.60
CA TRP A 143 -0.13 11.91 -4.68
C TRP A 143 -1.51 11.55 -4.16
N VAL A 144 -1.62 10.61 -3.23
CA VAL A 144 -2.90 10.23 -2.62
C VAL A 144 -2.82 10.26 -1.10
N GLY A 145 -3.69 11.07 -0.47
CA GLY A 145 -3.94 11.05 0.96
C GLY A 145 -5.30 10.43 1.26
N ILE A 146 -5.31 9.23 1.84
CA ILE A 146 -6.55 8.55 2.25
C ILE A 146 -6.83 8.90 3.72
N TYR A 147 -8.02 9.40 3.99
CA TYR A 147 -8.51 9.80 5.31
C TYR A 147 -9.89 9.18 5.55
N GLY A 148 -10.45 9.34 6.75
CA GLY A 148 -11.80 8.90 7.08
C GLY A 148 -11.87 7.40 7.33
N GLY A 149 -12.85 6.70 6.74
CA GLY A 149 -13.04 5.28 7.01
C GLY A 149 -13.77 4.52 5.90
N HIS A 150 -13.41 3.25 5.69
CA HIS A 150 -13.99 2.32 4.71
C HIS A 150 -13.90 2.80 3.25
N ASN A 151 -12.91 3.63 2.94
CA ASN A 151 -12.64 4.05 1.55
C ASN A 151 -11.87 2.99 0.77
N ARG A 152 -12.02 3.00 -0.56
CA ARG A 152 -11.34 2.11 -1.50
C ARG A 152 -10.55 2.88 -2.57
N LEU A 153 -9.31 2.46 -2.82
CA LEU A 153 -8.50 2.88 -3.95
C LEU A 153 -8.18 1.64 -4.78
N ASP A 154 -8.74 1.51 -5.98
CA ASP A 154 -8.59 0.29 -6.76
C ASP A 154 -8.43 0.51 -8.26
N HIS A 155 -7.79 -0.43 -8.96
CA HIS A 155 -7.56 -0.34 -10.40
C HIS A 155 -6.94 1.00 -10.83
N CYS A 156 -6.10 1.60 -9.99
CA CYS A 156 -5.44 2.87 -10.28
C CYS A 156 -3.97 2.67 -10.67
N LEU A 157 -3.45 3.58 -11.51
CA LEU A 157 -2.04 3.65 -11.88
C LEU A 157 -1.39 4.83 -11.18
N ILE A 158 -0.26 4.57 -10.51
CA ILE A 158 0.52 5.57 -9.78
C ILE A 158 1.98 5.35 -10.17
N GLU A 159 2.53 6.17 -11.08
CA GLU A 159 3.88 5.97 -11.63
C GLU A 159 4.66 7.26 -11.90
N GLY A 160 5.99 7.21 -11.74
CA GLY A 160 6.91 8.27 -12.17
C GLY A 160 7.19 9.35 -11.13
N LYS A 161 6.75 9.20 -9.86
CA LYS A 161 6.90 10.26 -8.86
C LYS A 161 8.38 10.55 -8.55
N VAL A 162 8.84 11.76 -8.89
CA VAL A 162 10.22 12.21 -8.65
C VAL A 162 10.39 13.09 -7.40
N THR A 163 9.31 13.61 -6.83
CA THR A 163 9.34 14.53 -5.69
C THR A 163 9.38 13.80 -4.35
N LYS A 164 9.88 14.47 -3.31
CA LYS A 164 9.79 13.98 -1.92
C LYS A 164 8.34 13.84 -1.46
N GLY A 165 8.08 12.86 -0.61
CA GLY A 165 6.77 12.51 -0.06
C GLY A 165 6.30 11.17 -0.64
N ALA A 166 5.62 10.37 0.18
CA ALA A 166 5.13 9.08 -0.26
C ALA A 166 4.13 9.20 -1.42
N SER A 167 4.05 8.21 -2.30
CA SER A 167 3.07 8.24 -3.40
C SER A 167 1.65 8.15 -2.84
N VAL A 168 1.41 7.23 -1.91
CA VAL A 168 0.14 7.06 -1.19
C VAL A 168 0.37 7.04 0.31
N VAL A 169 -0.47 7.76 1.05
CA VAL A 169 -0.50 7.74 2.51
C VAL A 169 -1.91 7.52 3.03
N VAL A 170 -2.07 6.54 3.92
CA VAL A 170 -3.25 6.42 4.77
C VAL A 170 -3.00 7.19 6.06
N TRP A 171 -3.86 8.16 6.34
CA TRP A 171 -3.82 8.99 7.54
C TRP A 171 -4.89 8.53 8.52
N LEU A 172 -4.47 8.27 9.76
CA LEU A 172 -5.36 7.81 10.82
C LEU A 172 -5.83 8.99 11.66
N GLY A 173 -7.14 9.02 11.95
CA GLY A 173 -7.73 9.90 12.93
C GLY A 173 -7.86 9.20 14.29
N GLU A 174 -7.63 9.91 15.38
CA GLU A 174 -7.84 9.36 16.73
C GLU A 174 -9.28 8.86 16.91
N GLY A 175 -9.43 7.63 17.41
CA GLY A 175 -10.73 7.01 17.66
C GLY A 175 -11.55 6.69 16.41
N GLN A 176 -10.96 6.79 15.21
CA GLN A 176 -11.66 6.48 13.96
C GLN A 176 -11.18 5.15 13.39
N GLU A 177 -12.13 4.29 13.05
CA GLU A 177 -11.84 3.10 12.25
C GLU A 177 -11.53 3.50 10.80
N ALA A 178 -10.33 3.16 10.35
CA ALA A 178 -9.87 3.43 8.99
C ALA A 178 -10.38 2.35 8.02
N ALA A 179 -10.03 1.08 8.23
CA ALA A 179 -10.52 -0.07 7.46
C ALA A 179 -10.57 0.16 5.93
N HIS A 180 -9.53 0.79 5.39
CA HIS A 180 -9.43 1.11 3.97
C HIS A 180 -9.02 -0.12 3.16
N MET A 181 -9.41 -0.16 1.89
CA MET A 181 -9.00 -1.18 0.95
C MET A 181 -8.22 -0.58 -0.22
N LEU A 182 -7.04 -1.11 -0.48
CA LEU A 182 -6.20 -0.74 -1.61
C LEU A 182 -5.94 -2.01 -2.41
N ASP A 183 -6.57 -2.14 -3.59
CA ASP A 183 -6.54 -3.38 -4.34
C ASP A 183 -6.47 -3.23 -5.87
N HIS A 184 -5.84 -4.18 -6.56
CA HIS A 184 -5.72 -4.17 -8.03
C HIS A 184 -5.04 -2.91 -8.60
N ASN A 185 -4.26 -2.18 -7.80
CA ASN A 185 -3.53 -1.02 -8.28
C ASN A 185 -2.22 -1.44 -8.93
N HIS A 186 -1.77 -0.63 -9.90
CA HIS A 186 -0.42 -0.67 -10.43
C HIS A 186 0.37 0.51 -9.86
N PHE A 187 1.24 0.21 -8.91
CA PHE A 187 2.29 1.13 -8.47
C PHE A 187 3.49 0.91 -9.40
N GLY A 188 3.56 1.73 -10.43
CA GLY A 188 4.60 1.64 -11.45
C GLY A 188 5.94 2.22 -11.01
N PRO A 189 6.90 2.34 -11.94
CA PRO A 189 8.27 2.73 -11.63
C PRO A 189 8.34 4.06 -10.86
N ARG A 190 9.16 4.03 -9.79
CA ARG A 190 9.54 5.22 -9.02
C ARG A 190 11.04 5.19 -8.84
N GLU A 191 11.75 6.10 -9.50
CA GLU A 191 13.21 6.17 -9.40
C GLU A 191 13.67 6.53 -7.98
N ARG A 192 14.91 6.13 -7.67
CA ARG A 192 15.54 6.37 -6.37
C ARG A 192 15.57 7.86 -6.05
N LEU A 193 14.95 8.23 -4.93
CA LEU A 193 14.92 9.61 -4.44
C LEU A 193 16.28 10.05 -3.85
N GLY A 194 17.06 9.09 -3.33
CA GLY A 194 18.37 9.33 -2.73
C GLY A 194 18.32 9.88 -1.29
N LYS A 195 17.12 10.09 -0.74
CA LYS A 195 16.85 10.55 0.63
C LYS A 195 15.56 9.91 1.16
N ASN A 196 15.32 10.03 2.46
CA ASN A 196 14.08 9.60 3.13
C ASN A 196 12.85 10.36 2.59
N GLY A 197 11.68 9.70 2.57
CA GLY A 197 10.42 10.24 2.04
C GLY A 197 10.12 9.77 0.61
N GLY A 198 10.68 8.63 0.24
CA GLY A 198 10.56 7.99 -1.07
C GLY A 198 9.51 6.88 -1.12
N GLU A 199 8.72 6.66 -0.05
CA GLU A 199 7.89 5.47 0.09
C GLU A 199 6.80 5.42 -0.99
N THR A 200 6.51 4.26 -1.57
CA THR A 200 5.35 4.13 -2.45
C THR A 200 4.06 4.19 -1.66
N LEU A 201 3.97 3.42 -0.56
CA LEU A 201 2.80 3.37 0.30
C LEU A 201 3.21 3.50 1.77
N ARG A 202 2.49 4.35 2.51
CA ARG A 202 2.60 4.44 3.97
C ARG A 202 1.23 4.30 4.64
N VAL A 203 1.13 3.44 5.65
CA VAL A 203 -0.13 3.23 6.40
C VAL A 203 0.01 3.71 7.84
N GLY A 204 -0.41 4.94 8.11
CA GLY A 204 -0.23 5.62 9.39
C GLY A 204 1.08 6.42 9.50
N ASP A 205 1.39 6.84 10.72
CA ASP A 205 2.64 7.50 11.09
C ASP A 205 3.09 7.08 12.50
N SER A 206 4.22 7.61 12.98
CA SER A 206 4.70 7.24 14.31
C SER A 206 3.71 7.63 15.43
N LYS A 207 3.01 8.78 15.31
CA LYS A 207 2.09 9.27 16.34
C LYS A 207 0.87 8.38 16.49
N THR A 208 0.40 7.81 15.38
CA THR A 208 -0.78 6.94 15.30
C THR A 208 -0.42 5.46 15.23
N SER A 209 0.85 5.11 15.45
CA SER A 209 1.37 3.76 15.23
C SER A 209 0.72 2.66 16.08
N MET A 210 0.20 3.02 17.25
CA MET A 210 -0.49 2.07 18.14
C MET A 210 -2.00 1.99 17.88
N SER A 211 -2.52 2.79 16.94
CA SER A 211 -3.92 2.73 16.53
C SER A 211 -4.17 1.56 15.59
N ALA A 212 -5.29 0.87 15.79
CA ALA A 212 -5.78 -0.13 14.85
C ALA A 212 -6.27 0.57 13.57
N ALA A 213 -5.66 0.23 12.44
CA ALA A 213 -6.05 0.72 11.14
C ALA A 213 -6.88 -0.31 10.36
N SER A 214 -6.60 -1.60 10.53
CA SER A 214 -7.31 -2.70 9.87
C SER A 214 -7.45 -2.53 8.36
N CYS A 215 -6.48 -1.86 7.73
CA CYS A 215 -6.47 -1.66 6.29
C CYS A 215 -6.06 -2.95 5.57
N ILE A 216 -6.61 -3.16 4.39
CA ILE A 216 -6.30 -4.28 3.51
C ILE A 216 -5.60 -3.74 2.27
N VAL A 217 -4.38 -4.22 2.02
CA VAL A 217 -3.60 -3.94 0.82
C VAL A 217 -3.42 -5.27 0.10
N GLU A 218 -4.19 -5.49 -0.95
CA GLU A 218 -4.24 -6.80 -1.61
C GLU A 218 -4.21 -6.76 -3.12
N ASP A 219 -3.67 -7.80 -3.75
CA ASP A 219 -3.72 -7.96 -5.20
C ASP A 219 -3.21 -6.72 -5.96
N ASN A 220 -2.19 -6.03 -5.44
CA ASN A 220 -1.53 -4.90 -6.11
C ASN A 220 -0.22 -5.33 -6.77
N LEU A 221 0.17 -4.64 -7.84
CA LEU A 221 1.48 -4.75 -8.47
C LEU A 221 2.35 -3.55 -8.08
N PHE A 222 3.45 -3.82 -7.40
CA PHE A 222 4.54 -2.88 -7.15
C PHE A 222 5.68 -3.21 -8.12
N GLU A 223 5.86 -2.39 -9.15
CA GLU A 223 6.87 -2.61 -10.19
C GLU A 223 7.90 -1.50 -10.12
N ARG A 224 9.16 -1.86 -9.81
CA ARG A 224 10.30 -0.91 -9.75
C ARG A 224 10.01 0.33 -8.89
N CYS A 225 9.34 0.11 -7.77
CA CYS A 225 9.07 1.10 -6.73
C CYS A 225 10.33 1.41 -5.90
N ASN A 226 11.32 2.05 -6.53
CA ASN A 226 12.70 2.15 -6.05
C ASN A 226 12.99 3.44 -5.26
N GLY A 227 11.94 4.17 -4.86
CA GLY A 227 12.06 5.51 -4.27
C GLY A 227 12.98 5.56 -3.04
N GLU A 228 12.87 4.57 -2.15
CA GLU A 228 13.75 4.42 -0.99
C GLU A 228 13.75 2.98 -0.42
N ALA A 229 14.38 2.79 0.76
CA ALA A 229 14.49 1.47 1.41
C ALA A 229 13.13 0.87 1.84
N GLU A 230 12.13 1.71 2.08
CA GLU A 230 10.75 1.31 2.40
C GLU A 230 9.84 1.55 1.19
N CYS A 231 9.57 0.51 0.39
CA CYS A 231 8.53 0.59 -0.64
C CYS A 231 7.16 0.72 0.02
N VAL A 232 6.89 -0.16 0.99
CA VAL A 232 5.71 -0.10 1.86
C VAL A 232 6.19 0.13 3.30
N SER A 233 5.65 1.16 3.94
CA SER A 233 5.96 1.52 5.32
C SER A 233 4.69 1.43 6.18
N ASN A 234 4.52 0.30 6.87
CA ASN A 234 3.43 0.11 7.82
C ASN A 234 3.75 0.83 9.13
N LYS A 235 2.89 1.74 9.56
CA LYS A 235 3.02 2.51 10.80
C LYS A 235 1.70 2.55 11.56
N SER A 236 1.09 1.38 11.73
CA SER A 236 -0.20 1.18 12.44
C SER A 236 -0.47 -0.29 12.71
N CYS A 237 -1.49 -0.60 13.52
CA CYS A 237 -1.80 -1.96 13.94
C CYS A 237 -2.86 -2.65 13.06
N GLY A 238 -2.78 -3.98 12.97
CA GLY A 238 -3.87 -4.81 12.43
C GLY A 238 -4.04 -4.82 10.90
N ASN A 239 -3.07 -4.29 10.14
CA ASN A 239 -3.16 -4.25 8.69
C ASN A 239 -2.87 -5.60 8.05
N THR A 240 -3.47 -5.85 6.90
CA THR A 240 -3.22 -7.04 6.07
C THR A 240 -2.61 -6.63 4.74
N TYR A 241 -1.49 -7.25 4.40
CA TYR A 241 -0.80 -7.14 3.11
C TYR A 241 -0.80 -8.53 2.47
N ARG A 242 -1.65 -8.76 1.46
CA ARG A 242 -1.77 -10.11 0.89
C ARG A 242 -1.84 -10.18 -0.62
N ARG A 243 -1.26 -11.23 -1.21
CA ARG A 243 -1.28 -11.47 -2.67
C ARG A 243 -0.79 -10.29 -3.52
N ASN A 244 0.04 -9.42 -2.95
CA ASN A 244 0.70 -8.37 -3.73
C ASN A 244 1.91 -8.95 -4.45
N PHE A 245 2.24 -8.37 -5.60
CA PHE A 245 3.41 -8.72 -6.39
C PHE A 245 4.42 -7.57 -6.36
N PHE A 246 5.63 -7.83 -5.89
CA PHE A 246 6.75 -6.89 -5.86
C PHE A 246 7.76 -7.33 -6.93
N LEU A 247 7.76 -6.64 -8.07
CA LEU A 247 8.66 -6.90 -9.19
C LEU A 247 9.80 -5.88 -9.22
N GLU A 248 11.02 -6.36 -9.02
CA GLU A 248 12.26 -5.57 -9.10
C GLU A 248 12.22 -4.30 -8.22
N VAL A 249 11.63 -4.42 -7.03
CA VAL A 249 11.47 -3.32 -6.06
C VAL A 249 12.73 -3.21 -5.19
N SER A 250 13.52 -2.17 -5.40
CA SER A 250 14.70 -1.82 -4.58
C SER A 250 14.31 -1.22 -3.22
N GLY A 251 13.62 -2.01 -2.40
CA GLY A 251 13.13 -1.66 -1.08
C GLY A 251 12.43 -2.84 -0.43
N THR A 252 11.73 -2.61 0.68
CA THR A 252 11.02 -3.66 1.42
C THR A 252 9.57 -3.30 1.70
N LEU A 253 8.78 -4.33 2.02
CA LEU A 253 7.62 -4.17 2.89
C LEU A 253 8.13 -4.13 4.34
N THR A 254 8.21 -2.92 4.91
CA THR A 254 8.62 -2.73 6.29
C THR A 254 7.41 -2.61 7.20
N LEU A 255 7.32 -3.53 8.16
CA LEU A 255 6.50 -3.40 9.37
C LEU A 255 7.23 -2.44 10.32
N ARG A 256 7.12 -1.13 10.05
CA ARG A 256 8.01 -0.11 10.63
C ARG A 256 7.62 0.30 12.04
N HIS A 257 6.33 0.48 12.27
CA HIS A 257 5.71 0.67 13.58
C HIS A 257 4.33 -0.01 13.60
N GLY A 258 3.74 -0.10 14.80
CA GLY A 258 2.50 -0.82 15.04
C GLY A 258 2.70 -2.32 15.14
N ASN A 259 1.63 -3.05 15.45
CA ASN A 259 1.66 -4.45 15.84
C ASN A 259 0.60 -5.27 15.09
N ALA A 260 0.63 -6.59 15.24
CA ALA A 260 -0.44 -7.50 14.80
C ALA A 260 -0.81 -7.40 13.31
N CYS A 261 0.16 -7.09 12.46
CA CYS A 261 -0.04 -7.07 11.00
C CYS A 261 0.16 -8.47 10.38
N LEU A 262 -0.59 -8.75 9.32
CA LEU A 262 -0.49 -9.97 8.52
C LEU A 262 0.14 -9.66 7.16
N VAL A 263 1.22 -10.36 6.81
CA VAL A 263 1.88 -10.34 5.50
C VAL A 263 1.77 -11.74 4.90
N GLU A 264 0.85 -11.92 3.95
CA GLU A 264 0.43 -13.25 3.49
C GLU A 264 0.48 -13.43 1.98
N ALA A 265 1.06 -14.53 1.50
CA ALA A 265 0.97 -14.95 0.10
C ALA A 265 1.41 -13.88 -0.91
N ASN A 266 2.31 -12.98 -0.53
CA ASN A 266 2.92 -12.02 -1.44
C ASN A 266 4.06 -12.66 -2.22
N THR A 267 4.32 -12.16 -3.42
CA THR A 267 5.46 -12.58 -4.24
C THR A 267 6.45 -11.42 -4.39
N PHE A 268 7.71 -11.66 -4.08
CA PHE A 268 8.82 -10.73 -4.24
C PHE A 268 9.79 -11.32 -5.27
N LEU A 269 9.72 -10.84 -6.52
CA LEU A 269 10.59 -11.28 -7.61
C LEU A 269 11.61 -10.20 -7.90
N GLY A 270 12.86 -10.42 -7.48
CA GLY A 270 13.94 -9.45 -7.63
C GLY A 270 14.65 -9.51 -8.97
N ASN A 271 14.63 -10.65 -9.67
CA ASN A 271 15.40 -10.88 -10.90
C ASN A 271 16.91 -10.55 -10.79
N GLY A 272 17.46 -10.53 -9.56
CA GLY A 272 18.84 -10.09 -9.30
C GLY A 272 19.05 -8.57 -9.41
N ALA A 273 17.99 -7.77 -9.55
CA ALA A 273 18.11 -6.32 -9.56
C ALA A 273 18.60 -5.82 -8.18
N ASN A 274 19.51 -4.85 -8.21
CA ASN A 274 20.21 -4.37 -7.02
C ASN A 274 19.24 -3.82 -5.96
N GLY A 275 19.47 -4.15 -4.70
CA GLY A 275 18.71 -3.61 -3.58
C GLY A 275 17.30 -4.18 -3.45
N THR A 276 16.96 -5.22 -4.21
CA THR A 276 15.65 -5.87 -4.12
C THR A 276 15.49 -6.61 -2.80
N GLY A 277 14.50 -6.21 -2.00
CA GLY A 277 14.28 -6.74 -0.66
C GLY A 277 12.90 -7.37 -0.47
N GLY A 278 12.72 -8.01 0.68
CA GLY A 278 11.47 -8.66 1.05
C GLY A 278 10.77 -7.94 2.20
N VAL A 279 10.66 -8.62 3.35
CA VAL A 279 9.92 -8.15 4.51
C VAL A 279 10.86 -7.80 5.67
N ARG A 280 10.69 -6.62 6.26
CA ARG A 280 11.40 -6.18 7.46
C ARG A 280 10.43 -6.03 8.64
N ILE A 281 10.75 -6.70 9.75
CA ILE A 281 9.85 -6.87 10.91
C ILE A 281 10.39 -6.08 12.11
N ILE A 282 9.56 -5.20 12.66
CA ILE A 282 9.75 -4.44 13.91
C ILE A 282 8.40 -4.46 14.64
N GLY A 283 8.38 -4.55 15.96
CA GLY A 283 7.13 -4.59 16.74
C GLY A 283 6.60 -6.01 16.98
N GLU A 284 5.38 -6.09 17.48
CA GLU A 284 4.86 -7.30 18.13
C GLU A 284 3.76 -8.00 17.31
N ASP A 285 3.62 -9.31 17.50
CA ASP A 285 2.49 -10.14 17.04
C ASP A 285 2.29 -10.20 15.52
N HIS A 286 3.32 -9.86 14.74
CA HIS A 286 3.27 -9.95 13.28
C HIS A 286 3.24 -11.40 12.79
N VAL A 287 2.55 -11.60 11.68
CA VAL A 287 2.52 -12.89 10.96
C VAL A 287 3.02 -12.65 9.55
N VAL A 288 4.08 -13.36 9.16
CA VAL A 288 4.63 -13.33 7.81
C VAL A 288 4.56 -14.75 7.28
N ARG A 289 3.57 -15.05 6.44
CA ARG A 289 3.27 -16.42 6.03
C ARG A 289 3.03 -16.64 4.55
N GLY A 290 3.47 -17.79 4.03
CA GLY A 290 3.17 -18.21 2.67
C GLY A 290 3.73 -17.30 1.58
N ASN A 291 4.66 -16.39 1.90
CA ASN A 291 5.24 -15.48 0.91
C ASN A 291 6.33 -16.19 0.10
N HIS A 292 6.49 -15.79 -1.16
CA HIS A 292 7.53 -16.29 -2.06
C HIS A 292 8.54 -15.17 -2.33
N PHE A 293 9.81 -15.40 -2.00
CA PHE A 293 10.92 -14.48 -2.23
C PHE A 293 11.88 -15.13 -3.22
N GLU A 294 12.13 -14.48 -4.35
CA GLU A 294 12.95 -15.05 -5.41
C GLU A 294 13.96 -14.05 -5.97
N LYS A 295 15.22 -14.47 -6.06
CA LYS A 295 16.31 -13.70 -6.71
C LYS A 295 16.42 -12.28 -6.18
N LEU A 296 16.31 -12.13 -4.87
CA LEU A 296 16.48 -10.86 -4.16
C LEU A 296 17.97 -10.58 -3.92
N ALA A 297 18.42 -9.38 -4.23
CA ALA A 297 19.82 -8.94 -4.15
C ALA A 297 20.01 -7.73 -3.20
N GLY A 298 19.12 -7.57 -2.22
CA GLY A 298 19.23 -6.59 -1.15
C GLY A 298 19.97 -7.14 0.07
N ASP A 299 20.70 -6.26 0.75
CA ASP A 299 21.49 -6.51 1.95
C ASP A 299 20.92 -5.75 3.18
N ASP A 300 21.42 -6.08 4.37
CA ASP A 300 21.05 -5.45 5.64
C ASP A 300 19.53 -5.27 5.82
N ALA A 301 19.05 -4.02 5.71
CA ALA A 301 17.63 -3.67 5.84
C ALA A 301 16.75 -4.24 4.72
N ARG A 302 17.36 -4.81 3.67
CA ARG A 302 16.74 -5.29 2.44
C ARG A 302 17.02 -6.77 2.19
N CYS A 303 17.44 -7.55 3.19
CA CYS A 303 17.40 -9.01 3.08
C CYS A 303 15.96 -9.50 2.80
N ALA A 304 15.80 -10.75 2.36
CA ALA A 304 14.48 -11.29 2.04
C ALA A 304 13.56 -11.30 3.28
N ILE A 305 14.08 -11.70 4.44
CA ILE A 305 13.41 -11.54 5.74
C ILE A 305 14.38 -10.92 6.74
N VAL A 306 13.97 -9.82 7.39
CA VAL A 306 14.75 -9.12 8.41
C VAL A 306 13.98 -9.06 9.73
N ILE A 307 14.61 -9.50 10.82
CA ILE A 307 14.17 -9.25 12.20
C ILE A 307 15.07 -8.17 12.83
N MET A 308 14.49 -7.03 13.19
CA MET A 308 15.23 -5.92 13.82
C MET A 308 15.42 -6.12 15.33
N GLN A 309 16.48 -5.53 15.88
CA GLN A 309 16.64 -5.34 17.32
C GLN A 309 15.81 -4.14 17.80
N GLY A 310 15.24 -4.26 19.00
CA GLY A 310 14.50 -3.18 19.66
C GLY A 310 15.40 -2.20 20.40
N VAL A 311 14.90 -0.98 20.59
CA VAL A 311 15.48 0.04 21.46
C VAL A 311 14.87 -0.09 22.87
N PRO A 312 15.68 -0.22 23.94
CA PRO A 312 15.16 -0.15 25.30
C PRO A 312 14.41 1.16 25.56
N GLY A 313 13.18 1.06 26.06
CA GLY A 313 12.34 2.26 26.28
C GLY A 313 11.99 3.01 24.99
N SER A 314 11.89 2.30 23.86
CA SER A 314 11.65 2.87 22.52
C SER A 314 10.55 3.95 22.52
N ALA A 315 10.87 5.12 21.99
CA ALA A 315 9.85 6.10 21.63
C ALA A 315 9.03 5.62 20.40
N LEU A 316 7.88 6.26 20.15
CA LEU A 316 6.96 5.88 19.05
C LEU A 316 7.59 5.96 17.65
N ASN A 317 8.61 6.81 17.47
CA ASN A 317 9.35 6.97 16.21
C ASN A 317 10.64 6.14 16.14
N GLU A 318 10.94 5.32 17.15
CA GLU A 318 12.09 4.44 17.19
C GLU A 318 11.70 3.00 16.80
N TYR A 319 12.37 1.99 17.35
CA TYR A 319 12.20 0.59 16.99
C TYR A 319 11.77 -0.23 18.20
N PHE A 320 10.52 -0.67 18.20
CA PHE A 320 10.02 -1.60 19.21
C PHE A 320 10.65 -2.98 19.02
N GLN A 321 10.93 -3.65 20.14
CA GLN A 321 11.45 -5.01 20.14
C GLN A 321 10.50 -5.95 19.40
N VAL A 322 11.06 -6.83 18.57
CA VAL A 322 10.27 -7.86 17.92
C VAL A 322 9.86 -8.92 18.95
N LYS A 323 8.56 -9.11 19.13
CA LYS A 323 8.01 -10.13 20.02
C LYS A 323 6.92 -10.94 19.36
N ARG A 324 6.92 -12.25 19.59
CA ARG A 324 5.84 -13.16 19.13
C ARG A 324 5.59 -13.10 17.63
N ALA A 325 6.60 -12.71 16.85
CA ALA A 325 6.52 -12.72 15.40
C ALA A 325 6.52 -14.17 14.91
N ARG A 326 5.63 -14.47 13.97
CA ARG A 326 5.48 -15.79 13.37
C ARG A 326 5.85 -15.74 11.89
N VAL A 327 6.95 -16.39 11.54
CA VAL A 327 7.46 -16.48 10.17
C VAL A 327 7.21 -17.92 9.70
N GLU A 328 6.16 -18.12 8.89
CA GLU A 328 5.58 -19.44 8.68
C GLU A 328 5.41 -19.79 7.20
N SER A 329 5.86 -20.97 6.77
CA SER A 329 5.59 -21.50 5.43
C SER A 329 6.01 -20.58 4.28
N ASN A 330 7.03 -19.74 4.48
CA ASN A 330 7.57 -18.90 3.42
C ASN A 330 8.56 -19.69 2.55
N THR A 331 8.69 -19.28 1.30
CA THR A 331 9.61 -19.88 0.32
C THR A 331 10.63 -18.83 -0.11
N LEU A 332 11.92 -19.13 0.02
CA LEU A 332 13.02 -18.26 -0.40
C LEU A 332 13.88 -19.02 -1.41
N LEU A 333 13.97 -18.51 -2.63
CA LEU A 333 14.71 -19.10 -3.74
C LEU A 333 15.77 -18.14 -4.28
N ASP A 334 17.04 -18.55 -4.23
CA ASP A 334 18.17 -17.80 -4.78
C ASP A 334 18.27 -16.34 -4.29
N CYS A 335 17.85 -16.06 -3.05
CA CYS A 335 18.09 -14.78 -2.40
C CYS A 335 19.56 -14.67 -1.95
N GLU A 336 20.23 -13.55 -2.23
CA GLU A 336 21.62 -13.33 -1.84
C GLU A 336 21.78 -13.26 -0.31
N HIS A 337 20.83 -12.62 0.36
CA HIS A 337 20.71 -12.57 1.82
C HIS A 337 19.31 -13.05 2.24
N PRO A 338 19.13 -14.36 2.53
CA PRO A 338 17.80 -14.91 2.79
C PRO A 338 17.19 -14.42 4.11
N ILE A 339 17.84 -14.69 5.25
CA ILE A 339 17.31 -14.34 6.57
C ILE A 339 18.38 -13.60 7.36
N LEU A 340 18.04 -12.40 7.85
CA LEU A 340 18.84 -11.64 8.80
C LEU A 340 18.08 -11.47 10.11
N ILE A 341 18.67 -11.93 11.21
CA ILE A 341 18.14 -11.75 12.56
C ILE A 341 19.07 -10.87 13.37
N GLY A 342 18.53 -9.79 13.94
CA GLY A 342 19.27 -8.89 14.80
C GLY A 342 19.89 -7.70 14.08
N LEU A 343 19.32 -7.24 12.96
CA LEU A 343 19.73 -5.97 12.39
C LEU A 343 19.44 -4.85 13.41
N LYS A 344 20.44 -3.99 13.67
CA LYS A 344 20.27 -2.84 14.57
C LYS A 344 20.34 -1.55 13.79
N ASP A 345 19.57 -0.57 14.26
CA ASP A 345 19.72 0.83 13.90
C ASP A 345 19.86 1.64 15.19
N GLY A 346 20.75 2.64 15.19
CA GLY A 346 21.05 3.48 16.34
C GLY A 346 21.33 2.69 17.63
N ARG A 347 20.45 2.85 18.62
CA ARG A 347 20.56 2.28 19.98
C ARG A 347 19.93 0.88 20.13
N GLY A 348 19.60 0.20 19.03
CA GLY A 348 19.04 -1.15 19.09
C GLY A 348 19.95 -2.14 19.83
N SER A 349 19.41 -2.79 20.85
CA SER A 349 20.13 -3.76 21.69
C SER A 349 19.26 -4.90 22.24
N LEU A 350 17.94 -4.84 22.03
CA LEU A 350 17.02 -5.88 22.48
C LEU A 350 16.84 -6.94 21.38
N PRO A 351 17.24 -8.21 21.60
CA PRO A 351 17.04 -9.30 20.66
C PRO A 351 15.54 -9.66 20.53
N PRO A 352 15.13 -10.39 19.48
CA PRO A 352 13.75 -10.86 19.36
C PRO A 352 13.37 -11.83 20.48
N LEU A 353 12.10 -11.81 20.91
CA LEU A 353 11.56 -12.69 21.95
C LEU A 353 10.33 -13.46 21.48
N ASP A 354 10.20 -14.71 21.93
CA ASP A 354 9.06 -15.60 21.66
C ASP A 354 8.67 -15.73 20.18
N CYS A 355 9.64 -15.55 19.28
CA CYS A 355 9.41 -15.64 17.84
C CYS A 355 9.49 -17.09 17.36
N SER A 356 8.87 -17.39 16.23
CA SER A 356 8.92 -18.72 15.61
C SER A 356 9.15 -18.66 14.11
N PHE A 357 10.03 -19.53 13.63
CA PHE A 357 10.22 -19.86 12.23
C PHE A 357 9.72 -21.29 12.01
N THR A 358 8.62 -21.43 11.31
CA THR A 358 7.94 -22.73 11.14
C THR A 358 7.72 -23.06 9.68
N SER A 359 8.12 -24.26 9.25
CA SER A 359 7.84 -24.79 7.89
C SER A 359 8.35 -23.92 6.74
N ASN A 360 9.35 -23.06 6.96
CA ASN A 360 9.93 -22.27 5.88
C ASN A 360 10.85 -23.13 5.01
N ARG A 361 10.91 -22.82 3.71
CA ARG A 361 11.77 -23.47 2.73
C ARG A 361 12.77 -22.47 2.17
N VAL A 362 14.06 -22.75 2.27
CA VAL A 362 15.12 -21.88 1.72
C VAL A 362 16.02 -22.71 0.80
N LEU A 363 16.16 -22.28 -0.45
CA LEU A 363 17.14 -22.79 -1.40
C LEU A 363 18.01 -21.62 -1.87
N ALA A 364 19.20 -21.49 -1.30
CA ALA A 364 20.14 -20.41 -1.58
C ALA A 364 21.58 -20.94 -1.66
N PRO A 365 21.94 -21.75 -2.68
CA PRO A 365 23.18 -22.53 -2.72
C PRO A 365 24.47 -21.69 -2.70
N LYS A 366 24.38 -20.39 -3.00
CA LYS A 366 25.51 -19.45 -3.01
C LYS A 366 25.64 -18.63 -1.73
N SER A 367 24.68 -18.70 -0.82
CA SER A 367 24.55 -17.78 0.32
C SER A 367 24.52 -18.52 1.66
N ALA A 368 24.90 -17.81 2.72
CA ALA A 368 24.56 -18.24 4.07
C ALA A 368 23.05 -18.12 4.25
N VAL A 369 22.40 -19.13 4.84
CA VAL A 369 20.93 -19.14 4.96
C VAL A 369 20.44 -18.17 6.01
N VAL A 370 21.05 -18.19 7.20
CA VAL A 370 20.69 -17.29 8.31
C VAL A 370 21.92 -16.51 8.75
N GLU A 371 21.82 -15.18 8.76
CA GLU A 371 22.78 -14.32 9.42
C GLU A 371 22.20 -13.87 10.78
N ALA A 372 22.89 -14.20 11.88
CA ALA A 372 22.51 -13.77 13.22
C ALA A 372 23.50 -12.72 13.76
N ARG A 373 22.97 -11.55 14.14
CA ARG A 373 23.74 -10.41 14.69
C ARG A 373 23.38 -10.07 16.13
N CYS A 374 22.55 -10.89 16.78
CA CYS A 374 22.24 -10.82 18.20
C CYS A 374 21.97 -12.23 18.75
N ASP A 375 21.65 -12.32 20.05
CA ASP A 375 21.15 -13.57 20.62
C ASP A 375 19.83 -13.98 19.92
N ILE A 376 19.74 -15.27 19.58
CA ILE A 376 18.60 -15.88 18.91
C ILE A 376 17.90 -16.93 19.78
N SER A 377 18.21 -17.01 21.08
CA SER A 377 17.55 -17.91 22.04
C SER A 377 16.03 -17.70 22.11
N GLY A 378 15.56 -16.48 21.83
CA GLY A 378 14.14 -16.13 21.72
C GLY A 378 13.47 -16.56 20.41
N VAL A 379 14.15 -17.30 19.54
CA VAL A 379 13.63 -17.79 18.25
C VAL A 379 13.53 -19.30 18.25
N ARG A 380 12.31 -19.82 18.10
CA ARG A 380 12.05 -21.25 17.96
C ARG A 380 12.00 -21.65 16.48
N TRP A 381 12.56 -22.81 16.17
CA TRP A 381 12.60 -23.36 14.81
C TRP A 381 11.82 -24.67 14.78
N GLN A 382 10.97 -24.87 13.78
CA GLN A 382 10.19 -26.10 13.65
C GLN A 382 9.89 -26.44 12.18
N GLY A 383 10.27 -27.64 11.75
CA GLY A 383 9.89 -28.17 10.42
C GLY A 383 10.43 -27.38 9.23
N ASN A 384 11.47 -26.55 9.42
CA ASN A 384 12.08 -25.80 8.33
C ASN A 384 12.96 -26.72 7.47
N VAL A 385 13.05 -26.45 6.16
CA VAL A 385 13.93 -27.19 5.24
C VAL A 385 14.80 -26.21 4.48
N PHE A 386 16.10 -26.18 4.78
CA PHE A 386 17.04 -25.18 4.31
C PHE A 386 18.21 -25.80 3.54
N HIS A 387 18.65 -25.11 2.50
CA HIS A 387 19.88 -25.41 1.78
C HIS A 387 20.58 -24.13 1.38
N GLY A 388 21.88 -24.04 1.67
CA GLY A 388 22.72 -22.94 1.21
C GLY A 388 24.20 -23.25 1.36
N LYS A 389 25.05 -22.28 1.03
CA LYS A 389 26.52 -22.41 1.13
C LYS A 389 26.98 -22.74 2.54
N ALA A 390 26.29 -22.20 3.54
CA ALA A 390 26.47 -22.52 4.94
C ALA A 390 25.17 -22.21 5.71
N PRO A 391 24.95 -22.85 6.87
CA PRO A 391 23.85 -22.48 7.77
C PRO A 391 23.88 -21.03 8.23
N GLY A 392 25.07 -20.53 8.60
CA GLY A 392 25.29 -19.20 9.20
C GLY A 392 24.92 -19.09 10.69
N ILE A 393 24.28 -20.13 11.25
CA ILE A 393 24.01 -20.32 12.69
C ILE A 393 24.40 -21.74 13.11
N SER A 394 24.57 -21.98 14.42
CA SER A 394 24.87 -23.30 14.98
C SER A 394 23.62 -24.14 15.31
N VAL A 395 22.42 -23.57 15.17
CA VAL A 395 21.15 -24.25 15.48
C VAL A 395 20.82 -25.28 14.41
N SER A 396 20.52 -26.50 14.86
CA SER A 396 20.09 -27.61 13.99
C SER A 396 18.72 -28.19 14.37
N GLU A 397 18.29 -28.07 15.62
CA GLU A 397 16.96 -28.52 16.04
C GLU A 397 15.86 -27.74 15.30
N GLY A 398 14.90 -28.46 14.71
CA GLY A 398 13.79 -27.87 13.95
C GLY A 398 14.15 -27.36 12.55
N ILE A 399 15.37 -27.64 12.05
CA ILE A 399 15.83 -27.31 10.70
C ILE A 399 16.45 -28.56 10.04
N GLU A 400 15.89 -28.98 8.92
CA GLU A 400 16.49 -29.99 8.05
C GLU A 400 17.36 -29.33 6.98
N TRP A 401 18.65 -29.68 6.94
CA TRP A 401 19.63 -29.07 6.03
C TRP A 401 19.77 -29.86 4.72
N GLN A 402 18.74 -29.78 3.87
CA GLN A 402 18.72 -30.42 2.54
C GLN A 402 18.04 -29.53 1.49
N PRO A 403 18.35 -29.69 0.19
CA PRO A 403 17.68 -28.92 -0.87
C PRO A 403 16.16 -29.15 -0.87
N PRO A 404 15.32 -28.13 -0.61
CA PRO A 404 13.88 -28.26 -0.78
C PRO A 404 13.50 -28.16 -2.26
N SER A 405 12.40 -28.82 -2.65
CA SER A 405 11.76 -28.56 -3.94
C SER A 405 11.01 -27.23 -3.90
N ILE A 406 11.40 -26.28 -4.76
CA ILE A 406 10.76 -24.98 -4.91
C ILE A 406 10.55 -24.72 -6.40
N ALA A 407 9.32 -24.34 -6.78
CA ALA A 407 9.04 -23.89 -8.14
C ALA A 407 9.36 -22.39 -8.26
N PRO A 408 10.08 -21.96 -9.32
CA PRO A 408 10.27 -20.54 -9.57
C PRO A 408 8.95 -19.88 -9.95
N VAL A 409 8.82 -18.58 -9.65
CA VAL A 409 7.69 -17.76 -10.07
C VAL A 409 7.98 -17.06 -11.40
N GLY A 410 6.95 -16.92 -12.23
CA GLY A 410 7.00 -16.07 -13.41
C GLY A 410 6.72 -14.61 -13.07
N GLU A 411 6.98 -13.73 -14.03
CA GLU A 411 6.45 -12.36 -13.97
C GLU A 411 4.91 -12.37 -13.96
N PRO A 412 4.29 -11.38 -13.31
CA PRO A 412 2.84 -11.27 -13.28
C PRO A 412 2.34 -10.78 -14.65
N GLU A 413 1.16 -11.24 -15.04
CA GLU A 413 0.41 -10.54 -16.08
C GLU A 413 0.05 -9.14 -15.55
N ARG A 414 0.41 -8.09 -16.29
CA ARG A 414 0.02 -6.72 -15.93
C ARG A 414 -1.49 -6.49 -16.13
N ARG A 415 -2.16 -7.36 -16.89
CA ARG A 415 -3.60 -7.35 -17.10
C ARG A 415 -4.31 -7.64 -15.77
N GLY A 416 -5.07 -6.67 -15.28
CA GLY A 416 -5.80 -6.76 -14.01
C GLY A 416 -5.26 -5.82 -12.93
N TYR A 417 -4.07 -5.23 -13.16
CA TYR A 417 -3.55 -4.15 -12.34
C TYR A 417 -3.73 -2.81 -13.04
N GLY A 418 -4.08 -1.78 -12.28
CA GLY A 418 -4.27 -0.43 -12.79
C GLY A 418 -5.51 -0.27 -13.69
N PRO A 419 -5.63 0.87 -14.36
CA PRO A 419 -6.85 1.23 -15.06
C PRO A 419 -6.99 0.46 -16.37
N ALA A 420 -8.20 -0.04 -16.63
CA ALA A 420 -8.47 -0.86 -17.81
C ALA A 420 -8.17 -0.16 -19.16
N TRP A 421 -8.19 1.18 -19.18
CA TRP A 421 -7.95 2.02 -20.35
C TRP A 421 -6.47 2.31 -20.63
N ARG A 422 -5.56 1.96 -19.71
CA ARG A 422 -4.12 2.13 -19.88
C ARG A 422 -3.47 0.76 -19.99
N ARG A 423 -3.38 0.26 -21.22
CA ARG A 423 -2.76 -1.02 -21.55
C ARG A 423 -1.78 -0.83 -22.70
#